data_AF-A0A382KSW5-F1
#
_entry.id   AF-A0A382KSW5-F1
#
_cell.length_a   1.000
_cell.length_b   1.000
_cell.length_c   1.000
_cell.angle_alpha   90.00
_cell.angle_beta   90.00
_cell.angle_gamma   90.00
#
_symmetry.space_group_name_H-M   'P 1'
#
loop_
_entity.id
_entity.type
_entity.pdbx_description
1 polymer ?
#
loop_
_entity_poly.entity_id
_entity_poly.type
_entity_poly.pdbx_seq_one_letter_code
_entity_poly.pdbx_strand_id
1 'polypeptide(L)'
;MPVQDHIQVISDELRWTLAVLNEDDFDPFIDAIQEADGIFVSGAGRSGMMMRSFAMRLMHLGLNVSVVGETVTGRISKSNFLIIGSGSGATE
;
A
#
# COMPACT_ATOMS: atom_id res chain seq x y z
N MET A 1 30.27 -5.60 5.74
CA MET A 1 29.52 -6.86 5.68
C MET A 1 29.57 -7.39 4.26
N PRO A 2 29.87 -8.68 4.06
CA PRO A 2 29.50 -9.42 2.86
C PRO A 2 28.06 -9.17 2.42
N VAL A 3 27.78 -9.27 1.12
CA VAL A 3 26.43 -9.14 0.55
C VAL A 3 25.48 -10.19 1.14
N GLN A 4 25.99 -11.40 1.37
CA GLN A 4 25.25 -12.50 1.99
C GLN A 4 24.72 -12.13 3.38
N ASP A 5 25.52 -11.43 4.19
CA ASP A 5 25.09 -10.99 5.51
C ASP A 5 23.95 -9.96 5.42
N HIS A 6 24.01 -9.04 4.44
CA HIS A 6 22.91 -8.09 4.21
C HIS A 6 21.62 -8.78 3.77
N ILE A 7 21.71 -9.79 2.89
CA ILE A 7 20.54 -10.57 2.45
C ILE A 7 19.91 -11.31 3.64
N GLN A 8 20.74 -11.84 4.54
CA GLN A 8 20.26 -12.53 5.73
C GLN A 8 19.50 -11.56 6.66
N VAL A 9 20.08 -10.39 6.94
CA VAL A 9 19.43 -9.35 7.75
C VAL A 9 18.08 -8.93 7.15
N ILE A 10 18.02 -8.64 5.85
CA ILE A 10 16.76 -8.27 5.17
C ILE A 10 15.71 -9.38 5.30
N SER A 11 16.12 -10.63 5.11
CA SER A 11 15.20 -11.77 5.17
C SER A 11 14.64 -11.98 6.57
N ASP A 12 15.47 -11.81 7.60
CA ASP A 12 15.06 -11.96 8.99
C ASP A 12 14.16 -10.81 9.45
N GLU A 13 14.44 -9.57 9.04
CA GLU A 13 13.55 -8.42 9.29
C GLU A 13 12.19 -8.59 8.64
N LEU A 14 12.12 -9.08 7.40
CA LEU A 14 10.86 -9.37 6.72
C LEU A 14 10.08 -10.47 7.44
N ARG A 15 10.73 -11.56 7.84
CA ARG A 15 10.06 -12.64 8.60
C ARG A 15 9.49 -12.14 9.92
N TRP A 16 10.26 -11.37 10.67
CA TRP A 16 9.80 -10.83 11.95
C TRP A 16 8.61 -9.89 11.76
N THR A 17 8.68 -9.00 10.77
CA THR A 17 7.59 -8.06 10.46
C THR A 17 6.31 -8.78 10.08
N LEU A 18 6.39 -9.85 9.27
CA LEU A 18 5.24 -10.65 8.88
C LEU A 18 4.65 -11.46 10.05
N ALA A 19 5.50 -11.89 10.99
CA ALA A 19 5.07 -12.70 12.14
C ALA A 19 4.25 -11.92 13.19
N VAL A 20 4.31 -10.60 13.18
CA VAL A 20 3.57 -9.73 14.12
C VAL A 20 2.28 -9.16 13.53
N LEU A 21 1.95 -9.48 12.27
CA LEU A 21 0.70 -9.06 11.65
C LEU A 21 -0.47 -9.85 12.22
N ASN A 22 -1.57 -9.17 12.51
CA ASN A 22 -2.80 -9.80 12.94
C ASN A 22 -3.68 -10.11 11.72
N GLU A 23 -4.05 -11.38 11.53
CA GLU A 23 -4.89 -11.79 10.39
C GLU A 23 -6.27 -11.11 10.43
N ASP A 24 -6.80 -10.85 11.63
CA ASP A 24 -8.11 -10.23 11.81
C ASP A 24 -8.18 -8.77 11.32
N ASP A 25 -7.03 -8.11 11.13
CA ASP A 25 -6.97 -6.74 10.62
C ASP A 25 -7.15 -6.69 9.09
N PHE A 26 -7.02 -7.83 8.39
CA PHE A 26 -7.08 -7.87 6.93
C PHE A 26 -8.50 -7.97 6.39
N ASP A 27 -9.41 -8.69 7.05
CA ASP A 27 -10.79 -8.82 6.57
C ASP A 27 -11.47 -7.46 6.39
N PRO A 28 -11.46 -6.54 7.38
CA PRO A 28 -12.06 -5.22 7.21
C PRO A 28 -11.37 -4.37 6.13
N PHE A 29 -10.06 -4.56 5.94
CA PHE A 29 -9.30 -3.86 4.90
C PHE A 29 -9.67 -4.36 3.49
N ILE A 30 -9.83 -5.67 3.34
CA ILE A 30 -10.26 -6.30 2.09
C ILE A 30 -11.71 -5.89 1.77
N ASP A 31 -12.60 -5.89 2.76
CA ASP A 31 -13.99 -5.44 2.59
C ASP A 31 -14.04 -3.98 2.13
N ALA A 32 -13.26 -3.10 2.76
CA ALA A 32 -13.18 -1.69 2.35
C ALA A 32 -12.66 -1.51 0.91
N ILE A 33 -11.77 -2.39 0.43
CA ILE A 33 -11.31 -2.39 -0.97
C ILE A 33 -12.43 -2.84 -1.92
N GLN A 34 -13.20 -3.85 -1.55
CA GLN A 34 -14.25 -4.43 -2.40
C GLN A 34 -15.50 -3.55 -2.49
N GLU A 35 -15.85 -2.87 -1.40
CA GLU A 35 -17.06 -2.03 -1.29
C GLU A 35 -16.87 -0.62 -1.86
N ALA A 36 -15.63 -0.17 -2.07
CA ALA A 36 -15.35 1.18 -2.54
C ALA A 36 -15.68 1.38 -4.03
N ASP A 37 -16.34 2.49 -4.37
CA ASP A 37 -16.56 2.92 -5.76
C ASP A 37 -15.24 3.22 -6.52
N GLY A 38 -14.17 3.43 -5.76
CA GLY A 38 -12.84 3.68 -6.27
C GLY A 38 -11.82 3.83 -5.15
N ILE A 39 -10.58 3.50 -5.46
CA ILE A 39 -9.47 3.43 -4.51
C ILE A 39 -8.46 4.52 -4.86
N PHE A 40 -7.97 5.23 -3.87
CA PHE A 40 -6.87 6.16 -4.00
C PHE A 40 -5.71 5.65 -3.17
N VAL A 41 -4.51 5.65 -3.74
CA VAL A 41 -3.30 5.31 -3.01
C VAL A 41 -2.36 6.51 -2.92
N SER A 42 -1.69 6.66 -1.78
CA SER A 42 -0.70 7.72 -1.58
C SER A 42 0.47 7.27 -0.73
N GLY A 43 1.65 7.84 -0.96
CA GLY A 43 2.84 7.61 -0.17
C GLY A 43 4.01 8.45 -0.69
N ALA A 44 4.99 8.73 0.18
CA ALA A 44 6.16 9.52 -0.18
C ALA A 44 7.39 8.64 -0.46
N GLY A 45 8.30 9.12 -1.31
CA GLY A 45 9.59 8.48 -1.60
C GLY A 45 9.45 7.01 -2.04
N ARG A 46 10.18 6.10 -1.36
CA ARG A 46 10.13 4.66 -1.65
C ARG A 46 8.78 4.04 -1.32
N SER A 47 8.09 4.51 -0.28
CA SER A 47 6.73 4.06 0.03
C SER A 47 5.77 4.42 -1.11
N GLY A 48 5.91 5.61 -1.70
CA GLY A 48 5.16 6.00 -2.89
C GLY A 48 5.40 5.07 -4.09
N MET A 49 6.62 4.57 -4.29
CA MET A 49 6.90 3.55 -5.31
C MET A 49 6.15 2.24 -5.05
N MET A 50 6.09 1.80 -3.79
CA MET A 50 5.35 0.59 -3.40
C MET A 50 3.83 0.79 -3.55
N MET A 51 3.31 1.97 -3.19
CA MET A 51 1.89 2.30 -3.40
C MET A 51 1.51 2.31 -4.88
N ARG A 52 2.38 2.82 -5.76
CA ARG A 52 2.18 2.71 -7.22
C ARG A 52 2.19 1.26 -7.70
N SER A 53 3.12 0.44 -7.19
CA SER A 53 3.14 -1.00 -7.49
C SER A 53 1.85 -1.70 -7.07
N PHE A 54 1.34 -1.36 -5.88
CA PHE A 54 0.08 -1.88 -5.38
C PHE A 54 -1.12 -1.44 -6.23
N ALA A 55 -1.23 -0.15 -6.55
CA ALA A 55 -2.28 0.35 -7.45
C ALA A 55 -2.26 -0.33 -8.82
N MET A 56 -1.09 -0.57 -9.41
CA MET A 56 -1.01 -1.32 -10.67
C MET A 56 -1.62 -2.72 -10.53
N ARG A 57 -1.39 -3.41 -9.40
CA ARG A 57 -1.99 -4.72 -9.17
C ARG A 57 -3.50 -4.65 -8.98
N LEU A 58 -4.00 -3.67 -8.23
CA LEU A 58 -5.44 -3.46 -8.05
C LEU A 58 -6.14 -3.17 -9.40
N MET A 59 -5.51 -2.36 -10.25
CA MET A 59 -5.99 -2.10 -11.61
C MET A 59 -6.04 -3.38 -12.45
N HIS A 60 -4.99 -4.21 -12.41
CA HIS A 60 -4.99 -5.51 -13.09
C HIS A 60 -6.08 -6.48 -12.59
N LEU A 61 -6.56 -6.31 -11.36
CA LEU A 61 -7.69 -7.06 -10.81
C LEU A 61 -9.06 -6.48 -11.23
N GLY A 62 -9.07 -5.39 -12.02
CA GLY A 62 -10.29 -4.73 -12.51
C GLY A 62 -10.84 -3.67 -11.57
N LEU A 63 -10.11 -3.30 -10.51
CA LEU A 63 -10.56 -2.28 -9.57
C LEU A 63 -10.29 -0.88 -10.10
N ASN A 64 -11.21 0.05 -9.83
CA ASN A 64 -11.04 1.47 -10.12
C ASN A 64 -10.05 2.08 -9.12
N VAL A 65 -8.82 2.37 -9.54
CA VAL A 65 -7.77 2.86 -8.65
C VAL A 65 -6.98 4.02 -9.26
N SER A 66 -6.61 4.99 -8.42
CA SER A 66 -5.80 6.16 -8.80
C SER A 66 -4.67 6.38 -7.79
N VAL A 67 -3.56 6.96 -8.25
CA VAL A 67 -2.42 7.32 -7.40
C VAL A 67 -2.46 8.83 -7.17
N VAL A 68 -2.53 9.27 -5.92
CA VAL A 68 -2.61 10.69 -5.58
C VAL A 68 -1.41 11.45 -6.13
N GLY A 69 -1.68 12.56 -6.82
CA GLY A 69 -0.66 13.43 -7.41
C GLY A 69 -0.30 13.14 -8.87
N GLU A 70 -0.81 12.06 -9.46
CA GLU A 70 -0.61 11.75 -10.89
C GLU A 70 -1.56 12.55 -11.79
N THR A 71 -1.17 12.76 -13.06
CA THR A 71 -1.90 13.65 -14.01
C THR A 71 -3.35 13.25 -14.26
N VAL A 72 -3.65 11.95 -14.24
CA VAL A 72 -4.98 11.39 -14.54
C VAL A 72 -5.83 11.16 -13.30
N THR A 73 -5.38 11.63 -12.12
CA THR A 73 -6.09 11.43 -10.85
C THR A 73 -7.44 12.14 -10.89
N GLY A 74 -8.51 11.36 -10.74
CA GLY A 74 -9.88 11.88 -10.67
C GLY A 74 -10.19 12.60 -9.36
N ARG A 75 -11.42 13.12 -9.25
CA ARG A 75 -11.92 13.73 -8.01
C ARG A 75 -12.23 12.63 -6.98
N ILE A 76 -11.71 12.80 -5.77
CA ILE A 76 -12.08 11.93 -4.64
C ILE A 76 -13.50 12.25 -4.14
N SER A 77 -14.21 11.20 -3.74
CA SER A 77 -15.59 11.18 -3.26
C SER A 77 -15.65 10.49 -1.89
N LYS A 78 -16.74 10.71 -1.14
CA LYS A 78 -16.99 10.02 0.15
C LYS A 78 -17.18 8.51 -0.02
N SER A 79 -17.51 8.03 -1.22
CA SER A 79 -17.65 6.61 -1.53
C SER A 79 -16.32 5.96 -1.96
N ASN A 80 -15.22 6.71 -1.96
CA ASN A 80 -13.90 6.17 -2.27
C ASN A 80 -13.14 5.78 -1.00
N PHE A 81 -12.19 4.87 -1.17
CA PHE A 81 -11.28 4.44 -0.11
C PHE A 81 -9.86 4.96 -0.36
N LEU A 82 -9.27 5.61 0.65
CA LEU A 82 -7.91 6.17 0.58
C LEU A 82 -6.95 5.31 1.39
N ILE A 83 -5.91 4.80 0.74
CA ILE A 83 -4.86 3.98 1.34
C ILE A 83 -3.55 4.76 1.35
N ILE A 84 -2.97 4.96 2.54
CA ILE A 84 -1.75 5.76 2.73
C ILE A 84 -0.63 4.86 3.25
N GLY A 85 0.47 4.78 2.50
CA GLY A 85 1.70 4.14 2.94
C GLY A 85 2.65 5.14 3.59
N SER A 86 2.69 5.19 4.92
CA SER A 86 3.65 5.99 5.70
C SER A 86 4.22 5.19 6.86
N GLY A 87 5.55 5.10 6.93
CA GLY A 87 6.23 4.42 8.05
C GLY A 87 6.25 5.24 9.34
N SER A 88 6.30 6.57 9.24
CA SER A 88 6.29 7.46 10.41
C SER A 88 4.90 7.89 10.85
N GLY A 89 3.90 7.79 9.95
CA GLY A 89 2.57 8.36 10.18
C GLY A 89 2.54 9.89 10.29
N ALA A 90 3.68 10.56 10.02
CA ALA A 90 3.87 11.99 10.23
C ALA A 90 4.45 12.69 8.99
N THR A 91 4.24 12.10 7.81
CA THR A 91 4.64 12.71 6.54
C THR A 91 3.69 13.86 6.21
N GLU A 92 4.26 15.04 5.95
CA GLU A 92 3.51 16.24 5.53
C GLU A 92 2.92 16.12 4.11
#